data_AF-A0A023FXY7-F1
#
_entry.id   AF-A0A023FXY7-F1
#
_cell.length_a   1.000
_cell.length_b   1.000
_cell.length_c   1.000
_cell.angle_alpha   90.00
_cell.angle_beta   90.00
_cell.angle_gamma   90.00
#
_symmetry.space_group_name_H-M   'P 1'
#
loop_
_entity.id
_entity.type
_entity.pdbx_description
1 polymer ?
#
loop_
_entity_poly.entity_id
_entity_poly.type
_entity_poly.pdbx_seq_one_letter_code
_entity_poly.pdbx_strand_id
1 'polypeptide(L)'
;CRVRTTRFYQQMGDATLHSAALDRASSLDELRHRLSNKIEALRGSRPVGGERKAAKRATKPPSKPTPAKLPKSSQDSVPAMDKKKAKKVPQQPPAVFNRDGRMVFSKFELADSVAARAEPQPKPAKKKKLVRQLEAKVEKMKNLEERDPERAKQVQEKEKWHRALDRAEGLKVKDDPTLLKASLKRHEKRRQQSRKKWQSRTEHVQQQQQERQQKRRDNIKARKEAKLQTKMKRLKKKGRIVPGF
;
A
#
# COMPACT_ATOMS: atom_id res chain seq x y z
N CYS A 1 18.67 75.08 2.15
CA CYS A 1 19.96 74.49 2.56
C CYS A 1 19.84 73.00 2.72
N ARG A 2 20.83 72.27 2.19
CA ARG A 2 20.88 70.82 1.98
C ARG A 2 21.99 70.25 2.85
N VAL A 3 21.68 69.34 3.79
CA VAL A 3 22.66 68.41 4.40
C VAL A 3 21.88 67.14 4.78
N ARG A 4 21.76 66.15 3.90
CA ARG A 4 22.63 64.96 3.75
C ARG A 4 22.92 64.19 5.05
N THR A 5 22.35 62.98 5.09
CA THR A 5 22.96 61.69 5.52
C THR A 5 23.39 61.57 6.99
N THR A 6 23.02 60.56 7.78
CA THR A 6 23.21 59.12 7.51
C THR A 6 22.27 58.23 8.33
N ARG A 7 21.87 57.17 7.66
CA ARG A 7 21.23 55.91 8.08
C ARG A 7 22.01 55.24 9.24
N PHE A 8 21.42 55.14 10.43
CA PHE A 8 21.92 54.31 11.52
C PHE A 8 21.35 52.89 11.33
N TYR A 9 22.17 52.00 10.76
CA TYR A 9 21.91 50.58 10.61
C TYR A 9 22.96 49.83 11.43
N GLN A 10 22.54 48.71 12.05
CA GLN A 10 23.36 47.71 12.75
C GLN A 10 23.88 48.15 14.12
N GLN A 11 23.57 47.45 15.22
CA GLN A 11 24.06 46.10 15.47
C GLN A 11 23.12 45.37 16.47
N MET A 12 22.22 44.52 15.95
CA MET A 12 21.61 43.46 16.76
C MET A 12 22.68 42.38 16.91
N GLY A 13 23.10 42.14 18.15
CA GLY A 13 24.08 41.11 18.49
C GLY A 13 23.69 39.75 17.93
N ASP A 14 24.60 39.23 17.11
CA ASP A 14 24.94 37.84 16.86
C ASP A 14 23.83 36.81 17.05
N ALA A 15 23.06 36.61 15.97
CA ALA A 15 22.46 35.32 15.71
C ALA A 15 23.59 34.29 15.64
N THR A 16 23.82 33.56 16.73
CA THR A 16 24.69 32.40 16.75
C THR A 16 24.26 31.47 15.63
N LEU A 17 25.15 31.33 14.64
CA LEU A 17 25.02 30.35 13.58
C LEU A 17 24.94 28.98 14.26
N HIS A 18 23.72 28.45 14.44
CA HIS A 18 23.49 27.06 14.81
C HIS A 18 23.98 26.19 13.66
N SER A 19 25.28 25.91 13.63
CA SER A 19 25.86 24.94 12.72
C SER A 19 25.48 23.54 13.21
N ALA A 20 25.18 22.62 12.29
CA ALA A 20 24.93 21.21 12.62
C ALA A 20 26.15 20.52 13.29
N ALA A 21 27.33 21.17 13.27
CA ALA A 21 28.52 20.74 13.98
C ALA A 21 28.46 21.06 15.48
N LEU A 22 27.82 22.17 15.89
CA LEU A 22 27.61 22.54 17.30
C LEU A 22 26.45 21.78 17.95
N ASP A 23 25.54 21.19 17.16
CA ASP A 23 24.45 20.33 17.65
C ASP A 23 24.84 18.83 17.69
N ARG A 24 26.09 18.51 17.32
CA ARG A 24 26.64 17.17 17.44
C ARG A 24 27.08 16.96 18.89
N ALA A 25 26.47 15.99 19.58
CA ALA A 25 26.81 15.69 20.97
C ALA A 25 28.32 15.45 21.13
N SER A 26 28.92 16.10 22.11
CA SER A 26 30.36 16.02 22.38
C SER A 26 30.74 14.69 23.06
N SER A 27 29.78 14.06 23.74
CA SER A 27 29.93 12.76 24.41
C SER A 27 28.71 11.87 24.23
N LEU A 28 28.92 10.56 24.41
CA LEU A 28 27.86 9.54 24.31
C LEU A 28 26.77 9.77 25.38
N ASP A 29 27.17 10.23 26.56
CA ASP A 29 26.24 10.50 27.67
C ASP A 29 25.38 11.74 27.41
N GLU A 30 25.93 12.78 26.78
CA GLU A 30 25.15 13.94 26.34
C GLU A 30 24.08 13.55 25.30
N LEU A 31 24.40 12.62 24.39
CA LEU A 31 23.44 12.07 23.43
C LEU A 31 22.33 11.28 24.12
N ARG A 32 22.69 10.46 25.12
CA ARG A 32 21.73 9.68 25.92
C ARG A 32 20.77 10.59 26.69
N HIS A 33 21.27 11.66 27.30
CA HIS A 33 20.44 12.64 28.00
C HIS A 33 19.56 13.46 27.05
N ARG A 34 20.08 13.88 25.88
CA ARG A 34 19.24 14.52 24.85
C ARG A 34 18.12 13.58 24.40
N LEU A 35 18.42 12.29 24.21
CA LEU A 35 17.43 11.29 23.82
C LEU A 35 16.37 11.08 24.91
N SER A 36 16.76 10.96 26.18
CA SER A 36 15.80 10.81 27.29
C SER A 36 14.85 11.98 27.39
N ASN A 37 15.38 13.21 27.33
CA ASN A 37 14.59 14.43 27.41
C ASN A 37 13.63 14.55 26.20
N LYS A 38 14.08 14.14 25.01
CA LYS A 38 13.23 14.10 23.81
C LYS A 38 12.08 13.08 23.95
N ILE A 39 12.37 11.91 24.53
CA ILE A 39 11.36 10.88 24.80
C ILE A 39 10.33 11.38 25.81
N GLU A 40 10.75 12.05 26.88
CA GLU A 40 9.84 12.59 27.90
C GLU A 40 8.96 13.72 27.37
N ALA A 41 9.50 14.63 26.56
CA ALA A 41 8.72 15.68 25.90
C ALA A 41 7.63 15.10 24.98
N LEU A 42 7.90 13.96 24.32
CA LEU A 42 6.94 13.24 23.48
C LEU A 42 5.94 12.39 24.30
N ARG A 43 6.28 12.03 25.54
CA ARG A 43 5.39 11.33 26.47
C ARG A 43 4.39 12.30 27.11
N GLY A 44 4.80 13.51 27.48
CA GLY A 44 3.94 14.52 28.10
C GLY A 44 2.86 15.10 27.19
N SER A 45 2.98 14.92 25.87
CA SER A 45 2.07 15.51 24.85
C SER A 45 1.07 14.52 24.24
N ARG A 46 1.00 13.27 24.74
CA ARG A 46 0.02 12.27 24.31
C ARG A 46 -1.11 12.17 25.35
N PRO A 47 -2.34 12.64 25.07
CA PRO A 47 -3.48 12.27 25.90
C PRO A 47 -3.63 10.74 25.85
N VAL A 48 -3.44 10.09 27.00
CA VAL A 48 -3.64 8.65 27.19
C VAL A 48 -5.10 8.31 26.86
N GLY A 49 -5.29 7.76 25.65
CA GLY A 49 -6.59 7.52 25.06
C GLY A 49 -7.32 6.35 25.72
N GLY A 50 -8.23 6.68 26.64
CA GLY A 50 -9.29 5.79 27.13
C GLY A 50 -10.58 6.51 27.46
N GLU A 51 -10.49 7.73 28.01
CA GLU A 51 -11.64 8.43 28.59
C GLU A 51 -12.61 9.00 27.53
N ARG A 52 -12.08 9.49 26.40
CA ARG A 52 -12.91 10.08 25.32
C ARG A 52 -13.76 9.06 24.55
N LYS A 53 -13.41 7.77 24.57
CA LYS A 53 -14.18 6.71 23.89
C LYS A 53 -15.24 6.06 24.79
N ALA A 54 -15.03 6.07 26.11
CA ALA A 54 -16.02 5.58 27.08
C ALA A 54 -17.25 6.51 27.12
N ALA A 55 -17.04 7.83 27.16
CA ALA A 55 -18.13 8.81 27.22
C ALA A 55 -19.10 8.78 26.01
N LYS A 56 -18.61 8.40 24.81
CA LYS A 56 -19.45 8.31 23.60
C LYS A 56 -20.25 7.00 23.48
N ARG A 57 -19.93 5.96 24.26
CA ARG A 57 -20.70 4.69 24.29
C ARG A 57 -21.85 4.72 25.29
N ALA A 58 -21.83 5.61 26.28
CA ALA A 58 -22.87 5.72 27.29
C ALA A 58 -24.13 6.47 26.81
N THR A 59 -24.09 7.17 25.67
CA THR A 59 -25.18 8.06 25.20
C THR A 59 -26.03 7.50 24.06
N LYS A 60 -25.98 6.19 23.77
CA LYS A 60 -26.84 5.57 22.74
C LYS A 60 -27.89 4.64 23.39
N PRO A 61 -29.20 4.83 23.14
CA PRO A 61 -30.25 3.98 23.71
C PRO A 61 -30.29 2.58 23.05
N PRO A 62 -30.73 1.54 23.79
CA PRO A 62 -30.72 0.15 23.32
C PRO A 62 -31.87 -0.16 22.34
N SER A 63 -31.54 -0.72 21.17
CA SER A 63 -32.51 -1.28 20.23
C SER A 63 -32.97 -2.68 20.69
N LYS A 64 -34.29 -2.92 20.64
CA LYS A 64 -35.01 -4.12 21.12
C LYS A 64 -34.62 -5.43 20.40
N PRO A 65 -34.75 -6.61 21.05
CA PRO A 65 -34.47 -7.92 20.46
C PRO A 65 -35.73 -8.62 19.89
N THR A 66 -35.55 -9.46 18.87
CA THR A 66 -36.56 -10.44 18.38
C THR A 66 -36.13 -11.88 18.73
N PRO A 67 -37.07 -12.85 18.89
CA PRO A 67 -36.86 -14.01 19.75
C PRO A 67 -36.70 -15.37 19.04
N ALA A 68 -35.90 -16.25 19.69
CA ALA A 68 -35.99 -17.72 19.84
C ALA A 68 -35.96 -18.61 18.56
N LYS A 69 -35.38 -19.83 18.51
CA LYS A 69 -35.27 -20.94 19.50
C LYS A 69 -34.32 -22.04 18.92
N LEU A 70 -33.17 -22.43 19.52
CA LEU A 70 -32.86 -23.56 20.47
C LEU A 70 -32.36 -24.89 19.78
N PRO A 71 -31.73 -25.90 20.47
CA PRO A 71 -30.35 -25.94 21.05
C PRO A 71 -29.65 -27.36 21.09
N LYS A 72 -28.53 -27.46 21.85
CA LYS A 72 -27.80 -28.64 22.48
C LYS A 72 -26.71 -29.33 21.63
N SER A 73 -25.52 -29.70 22.14
CA SER A 73 -25.03 -30.22 23.46
C SER A 73 -23.54 -29.82 23.69
N SER A 74 -23.05 -29.30 24.84
CA SER A 74 -22.63 -29.94 26.14
C SER A 74 -21.62 -31.08 25.99
N GLN A 75 -20.52 -31.25 26.75
CA GLN A 75 -19.83 -30.65 27.91
C GLN A 75 -18.37 -31.24 27.87
N ASP A 76 -17.34 -30.64 28.47
CA ASP A 76 -16.85 -31.05 29.80
C ASP A 76 -15.86 -30.05 30.42
N SER A 77 -16.03 -29.87 31.73
CA SER A 77 -15.17 -29.23 32.74
C SER A 77 -14.12 -30.24 33.26
N VAL A 78 -13.03 -29.94 34.00
CA VAL A 78 -12.81 -29.34 35.35
C VAL A 78 -11.26 -29.34 35.61
N PRO A 79 -10.65 -28.90 36.75
CA PRO A 79 -10.61 -27.55 37.37
C PRO A 79 -9.18 -27.08 37.84
N ALA A 80 -9.12 -25.80 38.25
CA ALA A 80 -8.34 -25.15 39.33
C ALA A 80 -6.83 -25.44 39.61
N MET A 81 -6.00 -24.38 39.60
CA MET A 81 -5.08 -24.06 40.71
C MET A 81 -4.60 -22.59 40.69
N ASP A 82 -4.16 -22.13 41.85
CA ASP A 82 -4.20 -20.77 42.40
C ASP A 82 -2.80 -20.10 42.46
N LYS A 83 -2.78 -18.77 42.69
CA LYS A 83 -1.69 -17.92 43.24
C LYS A 83 -0.52 -17.48 42.32
N LYS A 84 -0.49 -16.16 42.00
CA LYS A 84 0.30 -15.10 42.69
C LYS A 84 0.58 -13.89 41.77
N LYS A 85 0.25 -12.70 42.28
CA LYS A 85 0.62 -11.39 41.71
C LYS A 85 2.14 -11.17 41.82
N ALA A 86 2.80 -10.84 40.72
CA ALA A 86 4.13 -10.25 40.71
C ALA A 86 4.18 -9.02 39.79
N LYS A 87 4.86 -7.98 40.28
CA LYS A 87 5.00 -6.63 39.72
C LYS A 87 5.46 -6.63 38.25
N LYS A 88 4.80 -5.87 37.37
CA LYS A 88 5.24 -5.64 35.98
C LYS A 88 6.15 -4.41 35.89
N VAL A 89 7.43 -4.67 35.65
CA VAL A 89 8.38 -3.72 35.04
C VAL A 89 7.91 -3.44 33.60
N PRO A 90 8.03 -2.20 33.07
CA PRO A 90 7.61 -1.89 31.71
C PRO A 90 8.55 -2.56 30.70
N GLN A 91 8.21 -3.77 30.30
CA GLN A 91 8.89 -4.51 29.25
C GLN A 91 8.63 -3.82 27.91
N GLN A 92 9.71 -3.60 27.14
CA GLN A 92 9.59 -3.25 25.73
C GLN A 92 8.71 -4.30 25.03
N PRO A 93 7.88 -3.92 24.02
CA PRO A 93 7.04 -4.89 23.35
C PRO A 93 7.94 -6.03 22.82
N PRO A 94 7.61 -7.30 23.11
CA PRO A 94 8.42 -8.42 22.65
C PRO A 94 8.54 -8.35 21.13
N ALA A 95 9.76 -8.53 20.62
CA ALA A 95 9.98 -8.66 19.19
C ALA A 95 9.04 -9.76 18.65
N VAL A 96 8.19 -9.38 17.70
CA VAL A 96 7.27 -10.32 17.07
C VAL A 96 8.09 -11.10 16.05
N PHE A 97 8.40 -12.34 16.38
CA PHE A 97 9.04 -13.27 15.46
C PHE A 97 7.96 -14.01 14.68
N ASN A 98 8.14 -14.11 13.37
CA ASN A 98 7.34 -15.03 12.55
C ASN A 98 7.53 -16.48 13.03
N ARG A 99 6.68 -17.39 12.55
CA ARG A 99 6.85 -18.85 12.69
C ARG A 99 8.24 -19.38 12.32
N ASP A 100 8.96 -18.68 11.45
CA ASP A 100 10.33 -19.02 11.02
C ASP A 100 11.44 -18.38 11.89
N GLY A 101 11.09 -17.78 13.03
CA GLY A 101 12.07 -17.18 13.96
C GLY A 101 12.70 -15.87 13.49
N ARG A 102 12.18 -15.24 12.44
CA ARG A 102 12.66 -13.93 11.93
C ARG A 102 11.88 -12.78 12.56
N MET A 103 12.58 -11.74 13.03
CA MET A 103 11.96 -10.55 13.60
C MET A 103 11.21 -9.78 12.51
N VAL A 104 9.91 -9.58 12.68
CA VAL A 104 9.07 -8.86 11.72
C VAL A 104 8.38 -7.68 12.40
N PHE A 105 8.51 -6.51 11.77
CA PHE A 105 7.96 -5.25 12.26
C PHE A 105 6.47 -5.05 11.90
N SER A 106 5.89 -5.99 11.15
CA SER A 106 4.46 -6.03 10.79
C SER A 106 3.68 -6.86 11.81
N LYS A 107 2.53 -6.34 12.27
CA LYS A 107 1.60 -7.06 13.16
C LYS A 107 0.86 -8.22 12.46
N PHE A 108 0.97 -8.31 11.13
CA PHE A 108 0.38 -9.36 10.31
C PHE A 108 1.48 -10.27 9.77
N GLU A 109 1.34 -11.57 10.03
CA GLU A 109 2.14 -12.60 9.36
C GLU A 109 1.64 -12.72 7.91
N LEU A 110 2.46 -12.30 6.94
CA LEU A 110 2.22 -12.64 5.54
C LEU A 110 2.67 -14.08 5.37
N ALA A 111 1.72 -15.01 5.31
CA ALA A 111 2.01 -16.40 5.02
C ALA A 111 2.53 -16.53 3.58
N ASP A 112 3.85 -16.54 3.41
CA ASP A 112 4.52 -16.85 2.13
C ASP A 112 4.22 -18.29 1.64
N SER A 113 3.61 -19.13 2.47
CA SER A 113 3.31 -20.53 2.19
C SER A 113 2.16 -20.77 1.20
N VAL A 114 1.24 -19.81 1.02
CA VAL A 114 0.10 -19.98 0.09
C VAL A 114 0.53 -19.80 -1.36
N ALA A 115 1.55 -18.97 -1.62
CA ALA A 115 2.10 -18.76 -2.96
C ALA A 115 2.96 -19.95 -3.43
N ALA A 116 3.58 -20.68 -2.50
CA ALA A 116 4.47 -21.81 -2.81
C ALA A 116 3.72 -23.11 -3.14
N ARG A 117 2.49 -23.32 -2.63
CA ARG A 117 1.69 -24.53 -2.90
C ARG A 117 0.99 -24.54 -4.26
N ALA A 118 0.94 -23.41 -4.97
CA ALA A 118 0.38 -23.35 -6.31
C ALA A 118 1.48 -23.65 -7.34
N GLU A 119 1.38 -24.81 -8.01
CA GLU A 119 2.23 -25.15 -9.16
C GLU A 119 2.42 -23.93 -10.07
N PRO A 120 3.68 -23.52 -10.33
CA PRO A 120 3.95 -22.29 -11.05
C PRO A 120 3.32 -22.37 -12.44
N GLN A 121 2.27 -21.56 -12.63
CA GLN A 121 1.57 -21.51 -13.90
C GLN A 121 2.58 -21.22 -15.01
N PRO A 122 2.59 -22.01 -16.10
CA PRO A 122 3.61 -21.89 -17.12
C PRO A 122 3.61 -20.47 -17.67
N LYS A 123 4.79 -19.84 -17.61
CA LYS A 123 5.04 -18.49 -18.12
C LYS A 123 4.44 -18.37 -19.53
N PRO A 124 3.88 -17.22 -19.91
CA PRO A 124 3.25 -17.03 -21.23
C PRO A 124 4.19 -17.39 -22.39
N ALA A 125 5.50 -17.20 -22.23
CA ALA A 125 6.52 -17.64 -23.19
C ALA A 125 6.53 -19.16 -23.42
N LYS A 126 6.36 -19.97 -22.36
CA LYS A 126 6.27 -21.43 -22.48
C LYS A 126 5.02 -21.85 -23.27
N LYS A 127 3.88 -21.18 -23.03
CA LYS A 127 2.63 -21.43 -23.78
C LYS A 127 2.76 -21.08 -25.27
N LYS A 128 3.43 -19.97 -25.61
CA LYS A 128 3.71 -19.60 -27.01
C LYS A 128 4.59 -20.63 -27.72
N LYS A 129 5.64 -21.13 -27.04
CA LYS A 129 6.49 -22.21 -27.57
C LYS A 129 5.70 -23.49 -27.80
N LEU A 130 4.82 -23.85 -26.87
CA LEU A 130 3.98 -25.04 -26.98
C LEU A 130 3.01 -24.95 -28.16
N VAL A 131 2.36 -23.80 -28.38
CA VAL A 131 1.52 -23.58 -29.57
C VAL A 131 2.33 -23.79 -30.86
N ARG A 132 3.52 -23.19 -30.96
CA ARG A 132 4.39 -23.36 -32.13
C ARG A 132 4.81 -24.81 -32.35
N GLN A 133 5.10 -25.55 -31.26
CA GLN A 133 5.45 -26.97 -31.35
C GLN A 133 4.26 -27.80 -31.83
N LEU A 134 3.04 -27.51 -31.35
CA LEU A 134 1.83 -28.21 -31.79
C LEU A 134 1.51 -27.91 -33.26
N GLU A 135 1.64 -26.66 -33.70
CA GLU A 135 1.47 -26.27 -35.10
C GLU A 135 2.48 -27.01 -36.00
N ALA A 136 3.76 -27.01 -35.64
CA ALA A 136 4.79 -27.74 -36.37
C ALA A 136 4.55 -29.26 -36.38
N LYS A 137 3.99 -29.84 -35.30
CA LYS A 137 3.60 -31.26 -35.28
C LYS A 137 2.46 -31.53 -36.26
N VAL A 138 1.44 -30.68 -36.28
CA VAL A 138 0.31 -30.81 -37.22
C VAL A 138 0.80 -30.72 -38.68
N GLU A 139 1.68 -29.77 -39.00
CA GLU A 139 2.27 -29.65 -40.33
C GLU A 139 3.08 -30.89 -40.73
N LYS A 140 3.90 -31.43 -39.81
CA LYS A 140 4.63 -32.68 -40.05
C LYS A 140 3.72 -33.87 -40.29
N MET A 141 2.62 -33.97 -39.53
CA MET A 141 1.65 -35.05 -39.73
C MET A 141 0.93 -34.94 -41.06
N LYS A 142 0.54 -33.73 -41.49
CA LYS A 142 -0.05 -33.51 -42.82
C LYS A 142 0.91 -33.91 -43.95
N ASN A 143 2.18 -33.49 -43.85
CA ASN A 143 3.19 -33.86 -44.84
C ASN A 143 3.45 -35.38 -44.89
N LEU A 144 3.28 -36.09 -43.77
CA LEU A 144 3.39 -37.55 -43.72
C LEU A 144 2.15 -38.23 -44.27
N GLU A 145 0.96 -37.69 -44.04
CA GLU A 145 -0.30 -38.19 -44.63
C GLU A 145 -0.29 -38.07 -46.16
N GLU A 146 0.27 -37.00 -46.70
CA GLU A 146 0.43 -36.78 -48.15
C GLU A 146 1.42 -37.76 -48.81
N ARG A 147 2.47 -38.17 -48.07
CA ARG A 147 3.51 -39.09 -48.58
C ARG A 147 3.13 -40.55 -48.38
N ASP A 148 2.84 -40.94 -47.13
CA ASP A 148 2.63 -42.31 -46.68
C ASP A 148 1.45 -42.39 -45.68
N PRO A 149 0.21 -42.63 -46.14
CA PRO A 149 -0.97 -42.60 -45.27
C PRO A 149 -0.98 -43.72 -44.22
N GLU A 150 -0.41 -44.89 -44.51
CA GLU A 150 -0.34 -46.01 -43.57
C GLU A 150 0.61 -45.73 -42.41
N ARG A 151 1.79 -45.16 -42.70
CA ARG A 151 2.75 -44.76 -41.66
C ARG A 151 2.19 -43.63 -40.81
N ALA A 152 1.48 -42.68 -41.42
CA ALA A 152 0.82 -41.61 -40.68
C ALA A 152 -0.20 -42.16 -39.66
N LYS A 153 -1.02 -43.13 -40.03
CA LYS A 153 -1.98 -43.79 -39.13
C LYS A 153 -1.28 -44.47 -37.95
N GLN A 154 -0.22 -45.24 -38.21
CA GLN A 154 0.55 -45.90 -37.14
C GLN A 154 1.18 -44.89 -36.17
N VAL A 155 1.72 -43.78 -36.67
CA VAL A 155 2.29 -42.72 -35.82
C VAL A 155 1.20 -42.06 -34.98
N GLN A 156 0.02 -41.77 -35.55
CA GLN A 156 -1.10 -41.21 -34.80
C GLN A 156 -1.58 -42.15 -33.70
N GLU A 157 -1.67 -43.45 -33.97
CA GLU A 157 -2.06 -44.46 -32.98
C GLU A 157 -1.04 -44.51 -31.83
N LYS A 158 0.26 -44.56 -32.14
CA LYS A 158 1.32 -44.50 -31.13
C LYS A 158 1.21 -43.24 -30.28
N GLU A 159 1.03 -42.06 -30.90
CA GLU A 159 0.87 -40.81 -30.17
C GLU A 159 -0.39 -40.81 -29.29
N LYS A 160 -1.51 -41.38 -29.75
CA LYS A 160 -2.75 -41.50 -28.96
C LYS A 160 -2.51 -42.35 -27.73
N TRP A 161 -1.83 -43.49 -27.87
CA TRP A 161 -1.48 -44.36 -26.75
C TRP A 161 -0.52 -43.69 -25.76
N HIS A 162 0.53 -43.02 -26.23
CA HIS A 162 1.41 -42.24 -25.36
C HIS A 162 0.66 -41.17 -24.57
N ARG A 163 -0.23 -40.41 -25.22
CA ARG A 163 -1.07 -39.41 -24.53
C ARG A 163 -2.01 -40.03 -23.49
N ALA A 164 -2.52 -41.24 -23.76
CA ALA A 164 -3.35 -41.96 -22.80
C ALA A 164 -2.55 -42.42 -21.57
N LEU A 165 -1.32 -42.91 -21.78
CA LEU A 165 -0.40 -43.29 -20.71
C LEU A 165 0.01 -42.10 -19.86
N ASP A 166 0.41 -40.98 -20.46
CA ASP A 166 0.76 -39.74 -19.75
C ASP A 166 -0.40 -39.26 -18.85
N ARG A 167 -1.64 -39.35 -19.36
CA ARG A 167 -2.84 -39.00 -18.59
C ARG A 167 -3.08 -39.97 -17.43
N ALA A 168 -2.85 -41.26 -17.63
CA ALA A 168 -2.99 -42.28 -16.60
C ALA A 168 -1.93 -42.14 -15.49
N GLU A 169 -0.71 -41.72 -15.85
CA GLU A 169 0.35 -41.36 -14.90
C GLU A 169 -0.01 -40.11 -14.06
N GLY A 170 -0.98 -39.31 -14.53
CA GLY A 170 -1.43 -38.08 -13.88
C GLY A 170 -0.75 -36.82 -14.41
N LEU A 171 -0.01 -36.91 -15.52
CA LEU A 171 0.59 -35.76 -16.18
C LEU A 171 -0.50 -34.93 -16.88
N LYS A 172 -0.47 -33.61 -16.65
CA LYS A 172 -1.40 -32.65 -17.25
C LYS A 172 -1.00 -32.34 -18.70
N VAL A 173 -1.43 -33.19 -19.62
CA VAL A 173 -1.23 -33.05 -21.07
C VAL A 173 -1.94 -31.80 -21.62
N LYS A 174 -1.26 -30.97 -22.42
CA LYS A 174 -1.74 -29.66 -22.90
C LYS A 174 -1.59 -29.54 -24.42
N ASP A 175 -2.41 -30.28 -25.15
CA ASP A 175 -2.23 -30.46 -26.58
C ASP A 175 -3.13 -29.58 -27.45
N ASP A 176 -4.11 -28.88 -26.85
CA ASP A 176 -5.09 -28.10 -27.61
C ASP A 176 -4.58 -26.70 -27.97
N PRO A 177 -4.29 -26.40 -29.25
CA PRO A 177 -3.74 -25.10 -29.65
C PRO A 177 -4.75 -23.95 -29.46
N THR A 178 -6.05 -24.23 -29.61
CA THR A 178 -7.14 -23.25 -29.45
C THR A 178 -7.23 -22.76 -28.00
N LEU A 179 -7.18 -23.68 -27.03
CA LEU A 179 -7.22 -23.36 -25.61
C LEU A 179 -5.96 -22.64 -25.14
N LEU A 180 -4.80 -23.00 -25.69
CA LEU A 180 -3.55 -22.31 -25.41
C LEU A 180 -3.57 -20.86 -25.94
N LYS A 181 -4.05 -20.64 -27.17
CA LYS A 181 -4.26 -19.30 -27.74
C LYS A 181 -5.26 -18.48 -26.91
N ALA A 182 -6.38 -19.08 -26.50
CA ALA A 182 -7.36 -18.42 -25.62
C ALA A 182 -6.76 -18.06 -24.24
N SER A 183 -5.94 -18.94 -23.66
CA SER A 183 -5.23 -18.68 -22.40
C SER A 183 -4.27 -17.48 -22.52
N LEU A 184 -3.56 -17.37 -23.65
CA LEU A 184 -2.69 -16.22 -23.94
C LEU A 184 -3.49 -14.92 -24.05
N LYS A 185 -4.61 -14.93 -24.79
CA LYS A 185 -5.51 -13.77 -24.91
C LYS A 185 -6.06 -13.32 -23.54
N ARG A 186 -6.49 -14.26 -22.69
CA ARG A 186 -6.95 -13.96 -21.32
C ARG A 186 -5.86 -13.31 -20.48
N HIS A 187 -4.64 -13.80 -20.58
CA HIS A 187 -3.50 -13.24 -19.87
C HIS A 187 -3.16 -11.82 -20.37
N GLU A 188 -3.21 -11.58 -21.68
CA GLU A 188 -3.03 -10.25 -22.27
C GLU A 188 -4.12 -9.27 -21.81
N LYS A 189 -5.40 -9.70 -21.83
CA LYS A 189 -6.53 -8.90 -21.31
C LYS A 189 -6.33 -8.53 -19.84
N ARG A 190 -5.87 -9.48 -19.00
CA ARG A 190 -5.55 -9.21 -17.59
C ARG A 190 -4.44 -8.17 -17.46
N ARG A 191 -3.37 -8.27 -18.25
CA ARG A 191 -2.30 -7.26 -18.26
C ARG A 191 -2.79 -5.89 -18.67
N GLN A 192 -3.62 -5.81 -19.71
CA GLN A 192 -4.22 -4.55 -20.15
C GLN A 192 -5.10 -3.91 -19.07
N GLN A 193 -5.95 -4.71 -18.42
CA GLN A 193 -6.78 -4.24 -17.30
C GLN A 193 -5.93 -3.73 -16.14
N SER A 194 -4.88 -4.47 -15.77
CA SER A 194 -3.94 -4.00 -14.74
C SER A 194 -3.28 -2.69 -15.16
N ARG A 195 -2.77 -2.58 -16.39
CA ARG A 195 -2.18 -1.34 -16.92
C ARG A 195 -3.16 -0.16 -16.83
N LYS A 196 -4.40 -0.32 -17.30
CA LYS A 196 -5.44 0.71 -17.23
C LYS A 196 -5.74 1.14 -15.79
N LYS A 197 -5.86 0.18 -14.86
CA LYS A 197 -6.09 0.47 -13.44
C LYS A 197 -4.95 1.27 -12.83
N TRP A 198 -3.70 0.94 -13.17
CA TRP A 198 -2.53 1.67 -12.69
C TRP A 198 -2.47 3.08 -13.28
N GLN A 199 -2.74 3.24 -14.57
CA GLN A 199 -2.84 4.55 -15.22
C GLN A 199 -3.90 5.43 -14.55
N SER A 200 -5.12 4.91 -14.39
CA SER A 200 -6.21 5.63 -13.71
C SER A 200 -5.86 6.03 -12.27
N ARG A 201 -5.15 5.19 -11.52
CA ARG A 201 -4.66 5.54 -10.17
C ARG A 201 -3.66 6.69 -10.21
N THR A 202 -2.70 6.65 -11.13
CA THR A 202 -1.70 7.70 -11.29
C THR A 202 -2.34 9.02 -11.70
N GLU A 203 -3.24 8.99 -12.68
CA GLU A 203 -4.02 10.15 -13.13
C GLU A 203 -4.84 10.74 -11.99
N HIS A 204 -5.54 9.91 -11.22
CA HIS A 204 -6.31 10.35 -10.08
C HIS A 204 -5.45 11.03 -9.01
N VAL A 205 -4.27 10.47 -8.71
CA VAL A 205 -3.32 11.09 -7.77
C VAL A 205 -2.82 12.44 -8.30
N GLN A 206 -2.50 12.54 -9.58
CA GLN A 206 -2.07 13.79 -10.20
C GLN A 206 -3.18 14.85 -10.17
N GLN A 207 -4.42 14.47 -10.51
CA GLN A 207 -5.59 15.34 -10.44
C GLN A 207 -5.78 15.88 -9.01
N GLN A 208 -5.77 15.00 -8.01
CA GLN A 208 -5.89 15.44 -6.60
C GLN A 208 -4.77 16.40 -6.18
N GLN A 209 -3.55 16.18 -6.64
CA GLN A 209 -2.44 17.11 -6.36
C GLN A 209 -2.68 18.46 -7.03
N GLN A 210 -3.06 18.46 -8.30
CA GLN A 210 -3.37 19.68 -9.06
C GLN A 210 -4.52 20.47 -8.42
N GLU A 211 -5.63 19.81 -8.06
CA GLU A 211 -6.76 20.43 -7.38
C GLU A 211 -6.38 21.09 -6.06
N ARG A 212 -5.55 20.42 -5.24
CA ARG A 212 -5.06 21.01 -3.98
C ARG A 212 -4.20 22.25 -4.23
N GLN A 213 -3.35 22.20 -5.25
CA GLN A 213 -2.51 23.33 -5.62
C GLN A 213 -3.33 24.49 -6.21
N GLN A 214 -4.34 24.21 -7.03
CA GLN A 214 -5.28 25.20 -7.55
C GLN A 214 -6.03 25.88 -6.41
N LYS A 215 -6.66 25.10 -5.52
CA LYS A 215 -7.32 25.64 -4.31
C LYS A 215 -6.40 26.54 -3.47
N ARG A 216 -5.14 26.14 -3.31
CA ARG A 216 -4.14 26.97 -2.61
C ARG A 216 -3.86 28.28 -3.35
N ARG A 217 -3.67 28.23 -4.68
CA ARG A 217 -3.44 29.42 -5.51
C ARG A 217 -4.63 30.37 -5.43
N ASP A 218 -5.84 29.85 -5.51
CA ASP A 218 -7.07 30.65 -5.48
C ASP A 218 -7.29 31.29 -4.11
N ASN A 219 -7.07 30.55 -3.02
CA ASN A 219 -7.11 31.12 -1.66
C ASN A 219 -6.05 32.21 -1.45
N ILE A 220 -4.85 32.06 -2.02
CA ILE A 220 -3.81 33.09 -1.96
C ILE A 220 -4.22 34.33 -2.76
N LYS A 221 -4.79 34.16 -3.96
CA LYS A 221 -5.32 35.27 -4.78
C LYS A 221 -6.43 36.01 -4.05
N ALA A 222 -7.44 35.29 -3.56
CA ALA A 222 -8.53 35.85 -2.78
C ALA A 222 -8.04 36.63 -1.55
N ARG A 223 -7.01 36.14 -0.84
CA ARG A 223 -6.40 36.87 0.29
C ARG A 223 -5.68 38.14 -0.16
N LYS A 224 -5.01 38.14 -1.31
CA LYS A 224 -4.36 39.34 -1.87
C LYS A 224 -5.42 40.37 -2.29
N GLU A 225 -6.46 39.95 -2.98
CA GLU A 225 -7.58 40.80 -3.41
C GLU A 225 -8.32 41.38 -2.21
N ALA A 226 -8.63 40.58 -1.19
CA ALA A 226 -9.26 41.07 0.03
C ALA A 226 -8.42 42.16 0.71
N LYS A 227 -7.09 41.99 0.81
CA LYS A 227 -6.19 43.03 1.35
C LYS A 227 -6.23 44.31 0.51
N LEU A 228 -6.23 44.19 -0.82
CA LEU A 228 -6.35 45.34 -1.72
C LEU A 228 -7.70 46.04 -1.53
N GLN A 229 -8.81 45.29 -1.48
CA GLN A 229 -10.15 45.82 -1.25
C GLN A 229 -10.26 46.53 0.10
N THR A 230 -9.73 45.96 1.18
CA THR A 230 -9.69 46.63 2.49
C THR A 230 -8.87 47.92 2.45
N LYS A 231 -7.72 47.93 1.75
CA LYS A 231 -6.92 49.14 1.56
C LYS A 231 -7.69 50.21 0.78
N MET A 232 -8.36 49.83 -0.31
CA MET A 232 -9.20 50.73 -1.10
C MET A 232 -10.37 51.30 -0.30
N LYS A 233 -11.08 50.45 0.47
CA LYS A 233 -12.17 50.89 1.38
C LYS A 233 -11.66 51.89 2.42
N ARG A 234 -10.48 51.66 3.01
CA ARG A 234 -9.86 52.58 3.99
C ARG A 234 -9.48 53.92 3.37
N LEU A 235 -8.97 53.92 2.13
CA LEU A 235 -8.63 55.15 1.41
C LEU A 235 -9.88 55.95 1.02
N LYS A 236 -10.94 55.28 0.54
CA LYS A 236 -12.25 55.89 0.28
C LYS A 236 -12.83 56.56 1.54
N LYS A 237 -12.83 55.86 2.68
CA LYS A 237 -13.31 56.42 3.97
C LYS A 237 -12.52 57.67 4.42
N LYS A 238 -11.25 57.78 4.02
CA LYS A 238 -10.39 58.94 4.31
C LYS A 238 -10.47 60.05 3.25
N GLY A 239 -11.38 59.95 2.27
CA GLY A 239 -11.52 60.93 1.18
C GLY A 239 -10.37 60.97 0.18
N ARG A 240 -9.44 59.99 0.21
CA ARG A 240 -8.25 59.93 -0.67
C ARG A 240 -8.50 59.20 -2.00
N ILE A 241 -9.69 58.65 -2.18
CA ILE A 241 -10.15 58.03 -3.43
C ILE A 241 -11.56 58.55 -3.68
N VAL A 242 -11.71 59.34 -4.74
CA VAL A 242 -12.99 59.88 -5.23
C VAL A 242 -13.41 59.01 -6.43
N PRO A 243 -14.55 58.30 -6.37
CA PRO A 243 -15.06 57.61 -7.54
C PRO A 243 -15.52 58.64 -8.58
N GLY A 244 -14.80 58.76 -9.70
CA GLY A 244 -15.19 59.64 -10.82
C GLY A 244 -14.17 60.69 -11.27
N PHE A 245 -12.99 60.74 -10.66
CA PHE A 245 -11.80 61.47 -11.16
C PHE A 245 -10.58 60.55 -11.14
#